data_AF-A0A2P6MUM4-F1
#
_entry.id   AF-A0A2P6MUM4-F1
#
_cell.length_a   1.000
_cell.length_b   1.000
_cell.length_c   1.000
_cell.angle_alpha   90.00
_cell.angle_beta   90.00
_cell.angle_gamma   90.00
#
_symmetry.space_group_name_H-M   'P 1'
#
loop_
_entity.id
_entity.type
_entity.pdbx_description
1 polymer ?
#
loop_
_entity_poly.entity_id
_entity_poly.type
_entity_poly.pdbx_seq_one_letter_code
_entity_poly.pdbx_strand_id
1 'polypeptide(L)'
;MKSSYILLSLFALVACNVLDLYTTQSGDGTYYGPDNNSGNCGIYPVPSQISSATQGLNVAMNAPQYFGSAACGLCLQVTGNGTGSGSNPITGTFLVFVNDQCPECKPGDLDLAKNGDGRWKISWKVVDCPVGDSKIQYSYQSISQYYIKLQPRNNRIALNYISIQDPTSGTYFAMTRTSDNYFTLPDSYNAKPLTFPIKIQ
;
A
#
# COMPACT_ATOMS: atom_id res chain seq x y z
N MET A 1 37.77 -8.76 41.13
CA MET A 1 36.35 -8.90 40.76
C MET A 1 35.95 -7.68 39.95
N LYS A 2 35.89 -7.77 38.62
CA LYS A 2 35.37 -6.72 37.73
C LYS A 2 34.00 -7.20 37.24
N SER A 3 32.93 -6.55 37.70
CA SER A 3 31.57 -6.87 37.27
C SER A 3 31.27 -6.08 35.99
N SER A 4 31.19 -6.77 34.86
CA SER A 4 30.70 -6.21 33.59
C SER A 4 29.18 -6.25 33.60
N TYR A 5 28.53 -5.09 33.48
CA TYR A 5 27.10 -5.00 33.22
C TYR A 5 26.87 -4.92 31.71
N ILE A 6 26.29 -5.97 31.14
CA ILE A 6 25.80 -5.97 29.76
C ILE A 6 24.44 -5.27 29.77
N LEU A 7 24.36 -4.05 29.24
CA LEU A 7 23.09 -3.42 28.89
C LEU A 7 22.51 -4.13 27.66
N LEU A 8 21.50 -4.98 27.87
CA LEU A 8 20.59 -5.36 26.77
C LEU A 8 19.71 -4.15 26.45
N SER A 9 19.97 -3.47 25.33
CA SER A 9 19.02 -2.55 24.76
C SER A 9 17.82 -3.34 24.21
N LEU A 10 16.68 -3.23 24.88
CA LEU A 10 15.39 -3.59 24.29
C LEU A 10 15.09 -2.59 23.18
N PHE A 11 15.46 -2.90 21.94
CA PHE A 11 14.75 -2.34 20.80
C PHE A 11 13.37 -2.99 20.78
N ALA A 12 12.36 -2.28 21.31
CA ALA A 12 10.99 -2.62 20.99
C ALA A 12 10.84 -2.48 19.46
N LEU A 13 10.62 -3.60 18.76
CA LEU A 13 10.06 -3.53 17.41
C LEU A 13 8.71 -2.83 17.56
N VAL A 14 8.66 -1.55 17.21
CA VAL A 14 7.37 -0.92 16.90
C VAL A 14 6.89 -1.67 15.67
N ALA A 15 5.92 -2.56 15.85
CA ALA A 15 5.25 -3.16 14.72
C ALA A 15 4.64 -2.02 13.90
N CYS A 16 5.11 -1.84 12.66
CA CYS A 16 4.43 -0.99 11.69
C CYS A 16 2.98 -1.45 11.62
N ASN A 17 2.07 -0.68 12.19
CA ASN A 17 0.67 -1.03 12.19
C ASN A 17 -0.04 -0.17 11.15
N VAL A 18 -0.38 -0.78 10.01
CA VAL A 18 -1.20 -0.14 8.98
C VAL A 18 -2.52 0.37 9.58
N LEU A 19 -3.00 -0.24 10.68
CA LEU A 19 -4.18 0.20 11.40
C LEU A 19 -4.04 1.61 12.00
N ASP A 20 -2.82 2.07 12.30
CA ASP A 20 -2.60 3.41 12.84
C ASP A 20 -3.02 4.49 11.82
N LEU A 21 -2.95 4.17 10.53
CA LEU A 21 -3.35 5.07 9.45
C LEU A 21 -4.87 5.31 9.38
N TYR A 22 -5.69 4.52 10.09
CA TYR A 22 -7.14 4.77 10.24
C TYR A 22 -7.44 5.91 11.21
N THR A 23 -6.47 6.29 12.06
CA THR A 23 -6.54 7.52 12.84
C THR A 23 -6.10 8.71 11.99
N THR A 24 -6.59 9.90 12.33
CA THR A 24 -6.24 11.12 11.59
C THR A 24 -4.73 11.38 11.65
N GLN A 25 -4.12 11.37 10.47
CA GLN A 25 -2.76 11.80 10.19
C GLN A 25 -2.75 13.27 9.78
N SER A 26 -1.59 13.92 9.90
CA SER A 26 -1.41 15.31 9.47
C SER A 26 -0.01 15.50 8.90
N GLY A 27 0.08 16.30 7.84
CA GLY A 27 1.33 16.59 7.15
C GLY A 27 1.11 17.57 6.02
N ASP A 28 2.01 17.54 5.04
CA ASP A 28 1.91 18.37 3.85
C ASP A 28 1.48 17.57 2.62
N GLY A 29 0.63 18.17 1.80
CA GLY A 29 0.29 17.70 0.47
C GLY A 29 1.09 18.45 -0.60
N THR A 30 1.67 17.72 -1.54
CA THR A 30 2.37 18.24 -2.72
C THR A 30 1.84 17.59 -4.00
N TYR A 31 2.51 17.83 -5.13
CA TYR A 31 2.13 17.33 -6.45
C TYR A 31 3.35 16.81 -7.21
N TYR A 32 3.22 15.67 -7.89
CA TYR A 32 4.27 15.13 -8.78
C TYR A 32 3.91 15.17 -10.27
N GLY A 33 2.81 15.84 -10.63
CA GLY A 33 2.33 15.94 -12.01
C GLY A 33 1.28 14.88 -12.34
N PRO A 34 0.94 14.70 -13.62
CA PRO A 34 -0.17 13.86 -14.02
C PRO A 34 0.15 12.37 -13.79
N ASP A 35 -0.88 11.59 -13.43
CA ASP A 35 -0.76 10.12 -13.42
C ASP A 35 -0.43 9.62 -14.83
N ASN A 36 0.66 8.86 -14.92
CA ASN A 36 1.20 8.28 -16.15
C ASN A 36 0.94 6.76 -16.24
N ASN A 37 -0.02 6.25 -15.46
CA ASN A 37 -0.28 4.83 -15.27
C ASN A 37 0.93 4.05 -14.73
N SER A 38 1.72 4.68 -13.87
CA SER A 38 2.85 4.07 -13.19
C SER A 38 2.87 4.44 -11.72
N GLY A 39 3.50 3.59 -10.92
CA GLY A 39 3.68 3.80 -9.50
C GLY A 39 4.24 2.55 -8.87
N ASN A 40 4.91 2.69 -7.74
CA ASN A 40 5.59 1.59 -7.08
C ASN A 40 4.62 0.46 -6.70
N CYS A 41 3.34 0.74 -6.44
CA CYS A 41 2.35 -0.31 -6.14
C CYS A 41 1.91 -1.12 -7.37
N GLY A 42 2.13 -0.65 -8.60
CA GLY A 42 1.80 -1.39 -9.83
C GLY A 42 0.32 -1.73 -10.05
N ILE A 43 -0.62 -1.06 -9.38
CA ILE A 43 -2.07 -1.36 -9.51
C ILE A 43 -2.64 -0.62 -10.72
N TYR A 44 -2.33 -1.13 -11.91
CA TYR A 44 -2.85 -0.62 -13.17
C TYR A 44 -3.52 -1.73 -14.02
N PRO A 45 -4.70 -1.46 -14.61
CA PRO A 45 -5.57 -0.31 -14.29
C PRO A 45 -6.09 -0.38 -12.84
N VAL A 46 -6.33 0.79 -12.23
CA VAL A 46 -7.01 0.89 -10.92
C VAL A 46 -8.43 0.31 -11.06
N PRO A 47 -8.93 -0.51 -10.10
CA PRO A 47 -10.29 -1.03 -10.15
C PRO A 47 -11.33 0.06 -10.40
N SER A 48 -12.26 -0.16 -11.32
CA SER A 48 -13.11 0.90 -11.88
C SER A 48 -13.98 1.61 -10.84
N GLN A 49 -14.45 0.89 -9.81
CA GLN A 49 -15.24 1.45 -8.72
C GLN A 49 -14.41 2.41 -7.86
N ILE A 50 -13.17 2.02 -7.57
CA ILE A 50 -12.21 2.85 -6.82
C ILE A 50 -11.83 4.07 -7.66
N SER A 51 -11.44 3.86 -8.92
CA SER A 51 -11.09 4.94 -9.85
C SER A 51 -12.22 5.95 -9.99
N SER A 52 -13.47 5.48 -10.09
CA SER A 52 -14.64 6.37 -10.15
C SER A 52 -14.82 7.19 -8.86
N ALA A 53 -14.64 6.57 -7.70
CA ALA A 53 -14.82 7.24 -6.41
C ALA A 53 -13.69 8.23 -6.07
N THR A 54 -12.47 7.96 -6.51
CA THR A 54 -11.32 8.88 -6.37
C THR A 54 -11.21 9.86 -7.53
N GLN A 55 -12.12 9.80 -8.52
CA GLN A 55 -12.04 10.58 -9.76
C GLN A 55 -10.69 10.38 -10.48
N GLY A 56 -10.13 9.17 -10.39
CA GLY A 56 -8.82 8.81 -10.92
C GLY A 56 -7.63 9.38 -10.15
N LEU A 57 -7.85 10.01 -8.99
CA LEU A 57 -6.77 10.64 -8.23
C LEU A 57 -5.97 9.60 -7.41
N ASN A 58 -4.75 9.35 -7.86
CA ASN A 58 -3.76 8.55 -7.15
C ASN A 58 -2.87 9.43 -6.25
N VAL A 59 -2.22 8.79 -5.28
CA VAL A 59 -1.29 9.45 -4.35
C VAL A 59 -0.07 8.57 -4.10
N ALA A 60 1.08 9.21 -3.96
CA ALA A 60 2.30 8.59 -3.47
C ALA A 60 2.38 8.73 -1.95
N MET A 61 2.45 7.60 -1.25
CA MET A 61 2.56 7.56 0.20
C MET A 61 4.01 7.80 0.64
N ASN A 62 4.21 8.57 1.70
CA ASN A 62 5.54 8.78 2.26
C ASN A 62 6.22 7.48 2.70
N ALA A 63 7.54 7.41 2.58
CA ALA A 63 8.29 6.19 2.91
C ALA A 63 8.04 5.63 4.33
N PRO A 64 7.94 6.46 5.39
CA PRO A 64 7.65 5.97 6.75
C PRO A 64 6.31 5.24 6.88
N GLN A 65 5.29 5.68 6.14
CA GLN A 65 3.93 5.11 6.20
C GLN A 65 3.59 4.22 4.99
N TYR A 66 4.53 4.03 4.05
CA TYR A 66 4.41 3.08 2.94
C TYR A 66 4.44 1.63 3.42
N PHE A 67 5.11 1.38 4.55
CA PHE A 67 5.17 0.08 5.23
C PHE A 67 5.55 -1.08 4.32
N GLY A 68 6.58 -0.90 3.49
CA GLY A 68 7.05 -1.94 2.57
C GLY A 68 5.99 -2.40 1.58
N SER A 69 5.13 -1.48 1.13
CA SER A 69 3.96 -1.67 0.25
C SER A 69 2.69 -2.17 0.92
N ALA A 70 2.66 -2.34 2.25
CA ALA A 70 1.42 -2.67 2.95
C ALA A 70 0.37 -1.54 2.89
N ALA A 71 0.78 -0.30 2.59
CA ALA A 71 -0.13 0.82 2.33
C ALA A 71 -0.71 0.85 0.90
N CYS A 72 -0.17 0.05 -0.04
CA CYS A 72 -0.68 0.01 -1.40
C CYS A 72 -2.12 -0.48 -1.44
N GLY A 73 -2.93 0.18 -2.28
CA GLY A 73 -4.33 -0.19 -2.44
C GLY A 73 -5.27 0.37 -1.38
N LEU A 74 -4.78 1.22 -0.47
CA LEU A 74 -5.63 1.93 0.50
C LEU A 74 -6.32 3.12 -0.15
N CYS A 75 -7.53 3.41 0.33
CA CYS A 75 -8.25 4.63 0.03
C CYS A 75 -8.10 5.60 1.20
N LEU A 76 -7.74 6.84 0.91
CA LEU A 76 -7.58 7.88 1.93
C LEU A 76 -8.65 8.95 1.75
N GLN A 77 -9.24 9.40 2.85
CA GLN A 77 -9.98 10.65 2.88
C GLN A 77 -9.01 11.77 3.26
N VAL A 78 -8.73 12.65 2.31
CA VAL A 78 -7.83 13.80 2.49
C VAL A 78 -8.67 15.06 2.69
N THR A 79 -8.27 15.92 3.62
CA THR A 79 -8.87 17.23 3.87
C THR A 79 -7.79 18.30 3.90
N GLY A 80 -7.95 19.35 3.10
CA GLY A 80 -7.11 20.53 3.10
C GLY A 80 -7.94 21.81 3.21
N ASN A 81 -7.35 22.86 3.78
CA ASN A 81 -8.00 24.17 3.93
C ASN A 81 -7.29 25.27 3.11
N GLY A 82 -6.33 24.90 2.26
CA GLY A 82 -5.52 25.85 1.49
C GLY A 82 -4.45 26.58 2.29
N THR A 83 -4.19 26.22 3.55
CA THR A 83 -3.06 26.78 4.32
C THR A 83 -1.76 26.21 3.78
N GLY A 84 -0.87 27.05 3.28
CA GLY A 84 0.38 26.61 2.69
C GLY A 84 1.02 27.68 1.82
N SER A 85 1.85 27.24 0.89
CA SER A 85 2.54 28.11 -0.07
C SER A 85 2.43 27.53 -1.47
N GLY A 86 2.21 28.38 -2.48
CA GLY A 86 2.04 27.98 -3.88
C GLY A 86 0.83 28.67 -4.49
N SER A 87 0.49 28.31 -5.72
CA SER A 87 -0.64 28.85 -6.48
C SER A 87 -1.80 27.86 -6.61
N ASN A 88 -1.60 26.59 -6.27
CA ASN A 88 -2.60 25.53 -6.38
C ASN A 88 -2.96 24.94 -5.01
N PRO A 89 -3.78 25.63 -4.17
CA PRO A 89 -4.12 25.17 -2.84
C PRO A 89 -4.89 23.84 -2.83
N ILE A 90 -4.47 22.90 -1.97
CA ILE A 90 -5.28 21.72 -1.61
C ILE A 90 -6.40 22.17 -0.68
N THR A 91 -7.64 22.08 -1.16
CA THR A 91 -8.85 22.52 -0.44
C THR A 91 -9.95 21.46 -0.49
N GLY A 92 -10.82 21.48 0.51
CA GLY A 92 -11.97 20.59 0.61
C GLY A 92 -11.59 19.19 1.11
N THR A 93 -12.52 18.26 0.96
CA THR A 93 -12.39 16.87 1.39
C THR A 93 -12.67 15.95 0.22
N PHE A 94 -11.74 15.05 -0.08
CA PHE A 94 -11.81 14.16 -1.26
C PHE A 94 -11.15 12.82 -0.99
N LEU A 95 -11.42 11.84 -1.86
CA LEU A 95 -10.80 10.52 -1.80
C LEU A 95 -9.61 10.42 -2.75
N VAL A 96 -8.56 9.74 -2.31
CA VAL A 96 -7.40 9.37 -3.14
C VAL A 96 -7.06 7.89 -2.96
N PHE A 97 -6.37 7.31 -3.93
CA PHE A 97 -5.93 5.92 -3.92
C PHE A 97 -4.41 5.81 -3.82
N VAL A 98 -3.90 5.05 -2.86
CA VAL A 98 -2.46 4.84 -2.69
C VAL A 98 -1.97 3.86 -3.75
N ASN A 99 -1.27 4.39 -4.75
CA ASN A 99 -0.72 3.59 -5.86
C ASN A 99 0.78 3.82 -6.10
N ASP A 100 1.41 4.66 -5.29
CA ASP A 100 2.83 4.96 -5.42
C ASP A 100 3.49 5.23 -4.06
N GLN A 101 4.81 5.41 -4.07
CA GLN A 101 5.64 5.76 -2.94
C GLN A 101 6.39 7.06 -3.23
N CYS A 102 6.43 7.96 -2.25
CA CYS A 102 7.31 9.14 -2.24
C CYS A 102 8.46 8.88 -1.25
N PRO A 103 9.66 8.49 -1.71
CA PRO A 103 10.79 8.12 -0.84
C PRO A 103 11.26 9.26 0.08
N GLU A 104 11.21 10.49 -0.40
CA GLU A 104 11.68 11.71 0.28
C GLU A 104 10.63 12.36 1.18
N CYS A 105 9.37 11.97 1.06
CA CYS A 105 8.27 12.55 1.83
C CYS A 105 8.36 12.15 3.32
N LYS A 106 7.99 13.09 4.19
CA LYS A 106 8.01 12.91 5.65
C LYS A 106 6.76 12.18 6.16
N PRO A 107 6.76 11.65 7.39
CA PRO A 107 5.54 11.10 7.98
C PRO A 107 4.39 12.11 7.92
N GLY A 108 3.23 11.66 7.45
CA GLY A 108 2.03 12.48 7.24
C GLY A 108 1.96 13.18 5.89
N ASP A 109 3.07 13.30 5.16
CA ASP A 109 3.07 13.94 3.84
C ASP A 109 2.46 13.01 2.79
N LEU A 110 1.79 13.60 1.80
CA LEU A 110 1.21 12.92 0.63
C LEU A 110 1.57 13.68 -0.64
N ASP A 111 1.93 12.97 -1.70
CA ASP A 111 2.27 13.60 -2.98
C ASP A 111 1.26 13.18 -4.06
N LEU A 112 0.47 14.13 -4.57
CA LEU A 112 -0.70 13.85 -5.41
C LEU A 112 -0.32 13.68 -6.88
N ALA A 113 -0.94 12.69 -7.54
CA ALA A 113 -0.82 12.44 -8.99
C ALA A 113 -1.66 13.44 -9.81
N LYS A 114 -1.40 14.74 -9.63
CA LYS A 114 -2.09 15.83 -10.33
C LYS A 114 -1.10 16.96 -10.64
N ASN A 115 -1.37 17.74 -11.69
CA ASN A 115 -0.69 19.01 -11.89
C ASN A 115 -1.00 19.99 -10.75
N GLY A 116 0.05 20.58 -10.19
CA GLY A 116 -0.05 21.63 -9.18
C GLY A 116 1.33 22.06 -8.69
N ASP A 117 1.37 23.14 -7.93
CA ASP A 117 2.56 23.61 -7.24
C ASP A 117 2.32 23.78 -5.74
N GLY A 118 3.43 23.94 -5.04
CA GLY A 118 3.39 24.32 -3.64
C GLY A 118 3.32 23.15 -2.67
N ARG A 119 3.02 23.51 -1.42
CA ARG A 119 3.02 22.64 -0.25
C ARG A 119 1.93 23.12 0.69
N TRP A 120 0.98 22.24 0.98
CA TRP A 120 -0.28 22.60 1.63
C TRP A 120 -0.57 21.72 2.83
N LYS A 121 -0.98 22.30 3.94
CA LYS A 121 -1.37 21.55 5.13
C LYS A 121 -2.58 20.69 4.84
N ILE A 122 -2.45 19.40 5.10
CA ILE A 122 -3.51 18.42 4.96
C ILE A 122 -3.65 17.59 6.23
N SER A 123 -4.84 17.06 6.41
CA SER A 123 -5.10 15.93 7.29
C SER A 123 -5.70 14.81 6.48
N TRP A 124 -5.45 13.56 6.87
CA TRP A 124 -6.00 12.42 6.15
C TRP A 124 -6.15 11.22 7.07
N LYS A 125 -6.95 10.25 6.64
CA LYS A 125 -7.06 8.94 7.28
C LYS A 125 -7.43 7.89 6.24
N VAL A 126 -7.08 6.65 6.52
CA VAL A 126 -7.59 5.51 5.74
C VAL A 126 -9.09 5.39 5.95
N VAL A 127 -9.79 5.13 4.85
CA VAL A 127 -11.20 4.76 4.81
C VAL A 127 -11.37 3.50 3.98
N ASP A 128 -12.47 2.80 4.19
CA ASP A 128 -12.80 1.62 3.37
C ASP A 128 -12.92 2.01 1.89
N CYS A 129 -12.22 1.27 1.03
CA CYS A 129 -12.35 1.45 -0.40
C CYS A 129 -13.77 1.09 -0.88
N PRO A 130 -14.37 1.90 -1.78
CA PRO A 130 -15.75 1.72 -2.23
C PRO A 130 -15.85 0.65 -3.31
N VAL A 131 -15.58 -0.61 -2.93
CA VAL A 131 -15.58 -1.76 -3.84
C VAL A 131 -16.99 -2.37 -4.03
N GLY A 132 -18.00 -1.92 -3.28
CA GLY A 132 -19.36 -2.48 -3.33
C GLY A 132 -19.38 -4.00 -3.09
N ASP A 133 -20.15 -4.72 -3.91
CA ASP A 133 -20.24 -6.19 -3.94
C ASP A 133 -19.29 -6.83 -4.96
N SER A 134 -18.34 -6.06 -5.49
CA SER A 134 -17.36 -6.60 -6.43
C SER A 134 -16.37 -7.54 -5.72
N LYS A 135 -15.81 -8.47 -6.50
CA LYS A 135 -14.91 -9.51 -5.98
C LYS A 135 -13.48 -8.98 -5.89
N ILE A 136 -12.71 -9.54 -4.95
CA ILE A 136 -11.24 -9.42 -4.97
C ILE A 136 -10.73 -9.87 -6.34
N GLN A 137 -9.76 -9.13 -6.86
CA GLN A 137 -9.15 -9.39 -8.16
C GLN A 137 -7.70 -9.84 -7.96
N TYR A 138 -7.20 -10.66 -8.87
CA TYR A 138 -5.84 -11.14 -8.86
C TYR A 138 -5.17 -10.83 -10.19
N SER A 139 -3.99 -10.21 -10.14
CA SER A 139 -3.16 -9.94 -11.31
C SER A 139 -1.84 -10.68 -11.17
N TYR A 140 -1.35 -11.25 -12.26
CA TYR A 140 -0.09 -11.99 -12.30
C TYR A 140 0.92 -11.16 -13.08
N GLN A 141 2.06 -10.84 -12.45
CA GLN A 141 3.19 -10.24 -13.17
C GLN A 141 4.01 -11.31 -13.87
N SER A 142 4.17 -12.48 -13.24
CA SER A 142 4.85 -13.64 -13.81
C SER A 142 4.34 -14.91 -13.15
N ILE A 143 4.26 -15.98 -13.93
CA ILE A 143 3.81 -17.30 -13.47
C ILE A 143 4.54 -18.40 -14.24
N SER A 144 4.98 -19.42 -13.52
CA SER A 144 5.50 -20.67 -14.05
C SER A 144 5.14 -21.80 -13.09
N GLN A 145 5.50 -23.03 -13.43
CA GLN A 145 5.34 -24.15 -12.50
C GLN A 145 6.18 -23.99 -11.23
N TYR A 146 7.22 -23.15 -11.18
CA TYR A 146 8.09 -23.01 -9.99
C TYR A 146 8.03 -21.63 -9.34
N TYR A 147 7.27 -20.70 -9.91
CA TYR A 147 7.27 -19.31 -9.49
C TYR A 147 5.92 -18.66 -9.75
N ILE A 148 5.51 -17.80 -8.83
CA ILE A 148 4.34 -16.93 -9.00
C ILE A 148 4.68 -15.59 -8.38
N LYS A 149 4.35 -14.51 -9.09
CA LYS A 149 4.32 -13.15 -8.57
C LYS A 149 2.93 -12.57 -8.77
N LEU A 150 2.15 -12.58 -7.70
CA LEU A 150 0.73 -12.31 -7.67
C LEU A 150 0.44 -11.00 -6.95
N GLN A 151 -0.49 -10.22 -7.47
CA GLN A 151 -1.00 -9.01 -6.83
C GLN A 151 -2.50 -9.14 -6.56
N PRO A 152 -2.93 -9.13 -5.28
CA PRO A 152 -4.32 -8.95 -4.92
C PRO A 152 -4.72 -7.48 -5.12
N ARG A 153 -5.89 -7.27 -5.71
CA ARG A 153 -6.46 -5.97 -6.06
C ARG A 153 -7.90 -5.90 -5.61
N ASN A 154 -8.46 -4.69 -5.62
CA ASN A 154 -9.88 -4.45 -5.30
C ASN A 154 -10.26 -4.91 -3.87
N ASN A 155 -9.35 -4.70 -2.91
CA ASN A 155 -9.58 -4.97 -1.50
C ASN A 155 -10.31 -3.78 -0.87
N ARG A 156 -11.24 -4.05 0.05
CA ARG A 156 -11.94 -3.00 0.81
C ARG A 156 -11.04 -2.33 1.85
N ILE A 157 -10.14 -3.10 2.45
CA ILE A 157 -9.26 -2.70 3.55
C ILE A 157 -7.83 -3.16 3.28
N ALA A 158 -6.91 -2.72 4.15
CA ALA A 158 -5.52 -3.19 4.16
C ALA A 158 -5.47 -4.72 4.15
N LEU A 159 -4.76 -5.30 3.18
CA LEU A 159 -4.47 -6.72 3.17
C LEU A 159 -3.24 -6.97 4.02
N ASN A 160 -3.30 -7.86 5.02
CA ASN A 160 -2.15 -8.18 5.86
C ASN A 160 -1.17 -9.13 5.15
N TYR A 161 -1.68 -10.31 4.77
CA TYR A 161 -0.94 -11.32 4.03
C TYR A 161 -1.89 -12.09 3.11
N ILE A 162 -1.33 -12.87 2.19
CA ILE A 162 -2.03 -13.94 1.48
C ILE A 162 -1.24 -15.23 1.64
N SER A 163 -1.91 -16.35 1.48
CA SER A 163 -1.28 -17.67 1.51
C SER A 163 -1.81 -18.56 0.40
N ILE A 164 -0.96 -19.49 -0.03
CA ILE A 164 -1.31 -20.50 -1.03
C ILE A 164 -1.36 -21.89 -0.40
N GLN A 165 -2.29 -22.72 -0.83
CA GLN A 165 -2.37 -24.11 -0.39
C GLN A 165 -1.50 -25.02 -1.28
N ASP A 166 -0.67 -25.86 -0.65
CA ASP A 166 -0.13 -27.06 -1.29
C ASP A 166 -1.26 -28.11 -1.39
N PRO A 167 -1.70 -28.52 -2.59
CA PRO A 167 -2.83 -29.44 -2.72
C PRO A 167 -2.49 -30.88 -2.32
N THR A 168 -1.21 -31.26 -2.26
CA THR A 168 -0.81 -32.60 -1.81
C THR A 168 -0.87 -32.71 -0.30
N SER A 169 -0.36 -31.72 0.42
CA SER A 169 -0.33 -31.74 1.89
C SER A 169 -1.52 -31.03 2.55
N GLY A 170 -2.23 -30.18 1.82
CA GLY A 170 -3.26 -29.28 2.36
C GLY A 170 -2.71 -28.07 3.13
N THR A 171 -1.38 -27.96 3.27
CA THR A 171 -0.70 -26.93 4.07
C THR A 171 -0.76 -25.57 3.38
N TYR A 172 -1.02 -24.51 4.13
CA TYR A 172 -0.95 -23.14 3.65
C TYR A 172 0.42 -22.52 3.90
N PHE A 173 0.98 -21.91 2.88
CA PHE A 173 2.24 -21.19 2.94
C PHE A 173 1.97 -19.69 2.77
N ALA A 174 2.28 -18.91 3.80
CA ALA A 174 2.20 -17.45 3.75
C ALA A 174 3.18 -16.92 2.70
N MET A 175 2.68 -16.13 1.76
CA MET A 175 3.49 -15.55 0.69
C MET A 175 4.27 -14.33 1.19
N THR A 176 5.42 -14.09 0.59
CA THR A 176 6.27 -12.93 0.90
C THR A 176 5.81 -11.72 0.09
N ARG A 177 5.40 -10.64 0.77
CA ARG A 177 5.11 -9.36 0.13
C ARG A 177 6.40 -8.71 -0.37
N THR A 178 6.41 -8.28 -1.62
CA THR A 178 7.50 -7.51 -2.24
C THR A 178 7.24 -6.01 -2.11
N SER A 179 8.26 -5.18 -2.32
CA SER A 179 8.15 -3.71 -2.19
C SER A 179 7.20 -3.04 -3.19
N ASP A 180 6.73 -3.78 -4.21
CA ASP A 180 5.82 -3.31 -5.26
C ASP A 180 4.39 -3.88 -5.11
N ASN A 181 4.01 -4.31 -3.90
CA ASN A 181 2.70 -4.90 -3.59
C ASN A 181 2.35 -6.12 -4.44
N TYR A 182 3.35 -6.95 -4.74
CA TYR A 182 3.14 -8.31 -5.19
C TYR A 182 3.51 -9.28 -4.06
N PHE A 183 3.21 -10.55 -4.30
CA PHE A 183 3.45 -11.65 -3.39
C PHE A 183 4.10 -12.79 -4.15
N THR A 184 5.19 -13.29 -3.58
CA THR A 184 5.93 -14.44 -4.12
C THR A 184 5.89 -15.61 -3.15
N LEU A 185 6.24 -16.80 -3.67
CA LEU A 185 6.39 -17.98 -2.83
C LEU A 185 7.44 -17.72 -1.73
N PRO A 186 7.19 -18.18 -0.51
CA PRO A 186 8.22 -18.18 0.52
C PRO A 186 9.23 -19.28 0.24
N ASP A 187 10.46 -19.13 0.74
CA ASP A 187 11.50 -20.17 0.64
C ASP A 187 11.03 -21.51 1.24
N SER A 188 10.17 -21.46 2.27
CA SER A 188 9.58 -22.63 2.93
C SER A 188 8.69 -23.49 2.03
N TYR A 189 8.29 -22.99 0.86
CA TYR A 189 7.59 -23.78 -0.15
C TYR A 189 8.53 -24.78 -0.86
N ASN A 190 9.85 -24.63 -0.72
CA ASN A 190 10.89 -25.54 -1.21
C ASN A 190 10.85 -25.81 -2.72
N ALA A 191 10.54 -24.78 -3.53
CA ALA A 191 10.55 -24.83 -5.00
C ALA A 191 9.79 -26.02 -5.64
N LYS A 192 8.76 -26.53 -4.97
CA LYS A 192 7.89 -27.56 -5.52
C LYS A 192 7.09 -27.02 -6.71
N PRO A 193 6.69 -27.85 -7.68
CA PRO A 193 5.78 -27.42 -8.72
C PRO A 193 4.43 -26.93 -8.18
N LEU A 194 4.00 -25.73 -8.59
CA LEU A 194 2.64 -25.23 -8.42
C LEU A 194 1.66 -26.10 -9.20
N THR A 195 0.55 -26.44 -8.55
CA THR A 195 -0.54 -27.19 -9.16
C THR A 195 -1.75 -26.28 -9.31
N PHE A 196 -2.37 -26.31 -10.49
CA PHE A 196 -3.53 -25.49 -10.83
C PHE A 196 -4.82 -26.35 -10.81
N PRO A 197 -5.95 -25.81 -10.32
CA PRO A 197 -6.14 -24.46 -9.79
C PRO A 197 -5.50 -24.25 -8.40
N ILE A 198 -4.82 -23.11 -8.22
CA ILE A 198 -4.21 -22.72 -6.93
C ILE A 198 -5.31 -22.20 -6.01
N LYS A 199 -5.33 -22.64 -4.74
CA LYS A 199 -6.17 -22.02 -3.71
C LYS A 199 -5.38 -20.93 -2.99
N ILE A 200 -5.97 -19.74 -2.93
CA ILE A 200 -5.45 -18.54 -2.26
C ILE A 200 -6.42 -18.18 -1.13
N GLN A 201 -5.88 -17.79 0.03
CA GLN A 201 -6.64 -17.21 1.15
C GLN A 201 -5.90 -15.99 1.71
#